data_AF-A0A7J3VUH8-F1
#
_entry.id   AF-A0A7J3VUH8-F1
#
_cell.length_a   1.000
_cell.length_b   1.000
_cell.length_c   1.000
_cell.angle_alpha   90.00
_cell.angle_beta   90.00
_cell.angle_gamma   90.00
#
_symmetry.space_group_name_H-M   'P 1'
#
loop_
_entity.id
_entity.type
_entity.pdbx_description
1 polymer ?
#
loop_
_entity_poly.entity_id
_entity_poly.type
_entity_poly.pdbx_seq_one_letter_code
_entity_poly.pdbx_strand_id
1 'polypeptide(L)'
;MVSLEEVVVFSVFAGFLGAVTGLGGASITTPLLTLLGVPIKNAIAAGMVAIIATSSGSSASYVKKGLSNIRAAMFLEMFTITGAIIGATVTTFIAPRLL
;
A
#
# COMPACT_ATOMS: atom_id res chain seq x y z
N MET A 1 13.67 20.62 -0.33
CA MET A 1 12.36 20.56 0.34
C MET A 1 11.38 20.06 -0.68
N VAL A 2 10.72 18.92 -0.45
CA VAL A 2 9.66 18.44 -1.34
C VAL A 2 8.48 19.40 -1.22
N SER A 3 8.01 19.94 -2.34
CA SER A 3 6.90 20.88 -2.33
C SER A 3 5.58 20.15 -2.09
N LEU A 4 4.65 20.77 -1.36
CA LEU A 4 3.37 20.15 -1.05
C LEU A 4 2.59 19.77 -2.32
N GLU A 5 2.69 20.59 -3.37
CA GLU A 5 2.06 20.32 -4.66
C GLU A 5 2.54 19.01 -5.30
N GLU A 6 3.83 18.70 -5.25
CA GLU A 6 4.39 17.49 -5.84
C GLU A 6 3.85 16.24 -5.13
N VAL A 7 3.87 16.26 -3.78
CA VAL A 7 3.37 15.15 -2.97
C VAL A 7 1.89 14.88 -3.26
N VAL A 8 1.08 15.93 -3.37
CA VAL A 8 -0.35 15.79 -3.67
C VAL A 8 -0.56 15.20 -5.06
N VAL A 9 0.09 15.75 -6.09
CA VAL A 9 -0.06 15.27 -7.48
C VAL A 9 0.36 13.81 -7.60
N PHE A 10 1.53 13.46 -7.08
CA PHE A 10 2.02 12.08 -7.15
C PHE A 10 1.16 11.12 -6.32
N SER A 11 0.71 11.51 -5.14
CA SER A 11 -0.12 10.65 -4.28
C SER A 11 -1.50 10.40 -4.88
N VAL A 12 -2.10 11.41 -5.53
CA VAL A 12 -3.35 11.26 -6.27
C VAL A 12 -3.17 10.32 -7.45
N PHE A 13 -2.09 10.50 -8.24
CA PHE A 13 -1.83 9.65 -9.39
C PHE A 13 -1.53 8.19 -8.98
N ALA A 14 -0.69 8.00 -7.97
CA ALA A 14 -0.37 6.69 -7.41
C ALA A 14 -1.58 6.02 -6.77
N GLY A 15 -2.43 6.78 -6.07
CA GLY A 15 -3.69 6.29 -5.50
C GLY A 15 -4.69 5.89 -6.57
N PHE A 16 -4.80 6.67 -7.66
CA PHE A 16 -5.64 6.35 -8.81
C PHE A 16 -5.18 5.05 -9.49
N LEU A 17 -3.88 4.94 -9.82
CA LEU A 17 -3.31 3.72 -10.39
C LEU A 17 -3.49 2.53 -9.45
N GLY A 18 -3.26 2.72 -8.14
CA GLY A 18 -3.46 1.70 -7.12
C GLY A 18 -4.92 1.23 -7.00
N ALA A 19 -5.88 2.14 -7.17
CA ALA A 19 -7.31 1.83 -7.13
C ALA A 19 -7.77 1.05 -8.37
N VAL A 20 -7.31 1.44 -9.56
CA VAL A 20 -7.62 0.76 -10.83
C VAL A 20 -7.00 -0.64 -10.86
N THR A 21 -5.75 -0.78 -10.42
CA THR A 21 -5.05 -2.08 -10.41
C THR A 21 -5.50 -3.00 -9.27
N GLY A 22 -6.13 -2.46 -8.23
CA GLY A 22 -6.55 -3.22 -7.04
C GLY A 22 -5.41 -3.59 -6.10
N LEU A 23 -4.16 -3.18 -6.39
CA LEU A 23 -3.00 -3.37 -5.51
C LEU A 23 -3.03 -2.44 -4.30
N GLY A 24 -3.74 -1.30 -4.42
CA GLY A 24 -3.70 -0.24 -3.44
C GLY A 24 -2.39 0.58 -3.52
N GLY A 25 -2.50 1.90 -3.43
CA GLY A 25 -1.46 2.83 -3.87
C GLY A 25 -0.11 2.82 -3.13
N ALA A 26 0.06 2.09 -2.01
CA ALA A 26 1.31 2.09 -1.22
C ALA A 26 2.53 1.60 -2.00
N SER A 27 2.34 0.59 -2.85
CA SER A 27 3.42 0.02 -3.67
C SER A 27 4.05 1.06 -4.59
N ILE A 28 3.29 2.07 -5.00
CA ILE A 28 3.75 3.19 -5.83
C ILE A 28 4.16 4.38 -4.95
N THR A 29 3.37 4.77 -3.94
CA THR A 29 3.68 5.97 -3.13
C THR A 29 4.92 5.81 -2.25
N THR A 30 5.18 4.63 -1.71
CA THR A 30 6.33 4.37 -0.82
C THR A 30 7.69 4.62 -1.50
N PRO A 31 8.01 3.98 -2.64
CA PRO A 31 9.27 4.24 -3.34
C PRO A 31 9.35 5.70 -3.82
N LEU A 32 8.22 6.29 -4.21
CA LEU A 32 8.17 7.65 -4.73
C LEU A 32 8.50 8.70 -3.65
N LEU A 33 7.92 8.56 -2.44
CA LEU A 33 8.29 9.38 -1.28
C LEU A 33 9.74 9.17 -0.86
N THR A 34 10.25 7.95 -0.96
CA THR A 34 11.65 7.63 -0.63
C THR A 34 12.62 8.30 -1.60
N LEU A 35 12.32 8.30 -2.91
CA LEU A 35 13.10 9.01 -3.92
C LEU A 35 13.12 10.53 -3.72
N LEU A 36 12.06 11.08 -3.15
CA LEU A 36 11.96 12.49 -2.78
C LEU A 36 12.72 12.83 -1.48
N GLY A 37 13.43 11.87 -0.88
CA GLY A 37 14.26 12.06 0.31
C GLY A 37 13.52 11.93 1.64
N VAL A 38 12.27 11.44 1.64
CA VAL A 38 11.56 11.12 2.89
C VAL A 38 12.20 9.87 3.51
N PRO A 39 12.46 9.86 4.83
CA PRO A 39 12.95 8.66 5.51
C PRO A 39 12.04 7.45 5.25
N ILE A 40 12.64 6.32 4.87
CA ILE A 40 11.89 5.15 4.38
C ILE A 40 10.83 4.66 5.36
N LYS A 41 11.09 4.70 6.68
CA LYS A 41 10.12 4.36 7.72
C LYS A 41 8.87 5.26 7.67
N ASN A 42 9.06 6.55 7.44
CA ASN A 42 7.97 7.52 7.35
C ASN A 42 7.21 7.35 6.03
N ALA A 43 7.93 7.09 4.93
CA ALA A 43 7.33 6.81 3.62
C ALA A 43 6.43 5.56 3.67
N ILE A 44 6.89 4.48 4.30
CA ILE A 44 6.10 3.25 4.50
C ILE A 44 4.87 3.55 5.35
N ALA A 45 5.02 4.25 6.48
CA ALA A 45 3.90 4.56 7.36
C ALA A 45 2.82 5.41 6.64
N ALA A 46 3.24 6.45 5.91
CA ALA A 46 2.34 7.28 5.12
C ALA A 46 1.65 6.49 4.00
N GLY A 47 2.42 5.64 3.29
CA GLY A 47 1.90 4.75 2.26
C GLY A 47 0.82 3.80 2.78
N MET A 48 1.00 3.25 3.99
CA MET A 48 0.02 2.35 4.62
C MET A 48 -1.29 3.06 4.98
N VAL A 49 -1.25 4.31 5.41
CA VAL A 49 -2.48 5.09 5.61
C VAL A 49 -3.19 5.31 4.27
N ALA A 50 -2.44 5.69 3.24
CA ALA A 50 -2.98 5.93 1.90
C ALA A 50 -3.61 4.67 1.28
N ILE A 51 -2.96 3.51 1.42
CA ILE A 51 -3.45 2.26 0.83
C ILE A 51 -4.72 1.76 1.50
N ILE A 52 -4.84 1.91 2.82
CA ILE A 52 -6.08 1.56 3.52
C ILE A 52 -7.23 2.41 3.00
N ALA A 53 -7.03 3.74 2.92
CA ALA A 53 -8.05 4.64 2.41
C ALA A 53 -8.46 4.34 0.95
N THR A 54 -7.47 4.16 0.05
CA THR A 54 -7.76 3.88 -1.37
C THR A 54 -8.34 2.50 -1.60
N SER A 55 -7.82 1.47 -0.92
CA SER A 55 -8.30 0.09 -1.07
C SER A 55 -9.71 -0.08 -0.52
N SER A 56 -10.02 0.46 0.67
CA SER A 56 -11.37 0.39 1.21
C SER A 56 -12.37 1.15 0.33
N GLY A 57 -11.99 2.33 -0.18
CA GLY A 57 -12.84 3.13 -1.07
C GLY A 57 -13.16 2.42 -2.39
N SER A 58 -12.14 1.90 -3.09
CA SER A 58 -12.34 1.20 -4.37
C SER A 58 -13.03 -0.15 -4.19
N SER A 59 -12.63 -0.93 -3.18
CA SER A 59 -13.21 -2.24 -2.89
C SER A 59 -14.70 -2.13 -2.57
N ALA A 60 -15.12 -1.16 -1.75
CA ALA A 60 -16.53 -0.94 -1.46
C ALA A 60 -17.36 -0.72 -2.74
N SER A 61 -16.82 0.02 -3.72
CA SER A 61 -17.48 0.18 -5.03
C SER A 61 -17.47 -1.11 -5.85
N TYR A 62 -16.38 -1.89 -5.83
CA TYR A 62 -16.28 -3.12 -6.62
C TYR A 62 -17.20 -4.23 -6.08
N VAL A 63 -17.30 -4.35 -4.76
CA VAL A 63 -18.24 -5.24 -4.08
C VAL A 63 -19.68 -4.85 -4.40
N LYS A 64 -20.05 -3.56 -4.29
CA LYS A 64 -21.41 -3.08 -4.61
C LYS A 64 -21.82 -3.36 -6.06
N LYS A 65 -20.86 -3.33 -6.99
CA LYS A 65 -21.08 -3.61 -8.41
C LYS A 65 -21.03 -5.11 -8.76
N GLY A 66 -20.82 -6.00 -7.78
CA GLY A 66 -20.72 -7.44 -8.00
C GLY A 66 -19.47 -7.87 -8.78
N LEU A 67 -18.46 -6.99 -8.90
CA LEU A 67 -17.22 -7.27 -9.64
C LEU A 67 -16.23 -8.12 -8.83
N SER A 68 -16.39 -8.17 -7.52
CA SER A 68 -15.48 -8.84 -6.59
C SER A 68 -16.00 -10.21 -6.17
N ASN A 69 -15.16 -11.24 -6.31
CA ASN A 69 -15.42 -12.54 -5.70
C ASN A 69 -15.00 -12.51 -4.21
N ILE A 70 -15.97 -12.23 -3.34
CA ILE A 70 -15.74 -12.08 -1.90
C ILE A 70 -15.19 -13.36 -1.27
N ARG A 71 -15.63 -14.53 -1.74
CA ARG A 71 -15.17 -15.81 -1.18
C ARG A 71 -13.69 -16.03 -1.43
N ALA A 72 -13.24 -15.74 -2.65
CA ALA A 72 -11.82 -15.79 -3.00
C ALA A 72 -11.03 -14.70 -2.27
N ALA A 73 -11.58 -13.48 -2.14
CA ALA A 73 -10.94 -12.38 -1.42
C ALA A 73 -10.68 -12.73 0.05
N MET A 74 -11.70 -13.18 0.79
CA MET A 74 -11.56 -13.59 2.19
C MET A 74 -10.59 -14.76 2.36
N PHE A 75 -10.58 -15.71 1.41
CA PHE A 75 -9.62 -16.80 1.43
C PHE A 75 -8.18 -16.32 1.25
N LEU A 76 -7.95 -15.42 0.29
CA LEU A 76 -6.63 -14.84 0.02
C LEU A 76 -6.15 -13.94 1.18
N GLU A 77 -7.08 -13.24 1.84
CA GLU A 77 -6.79 -12.38 2.98
C GLU A 77 -6.15 -13.16 4.14
N MET A 78 -6.62 -14.37 4.43
CA MET A 78 -6.01 -15.23 5.47
C MET A 78 -4.52 -15.52 5.21
N PHE A 79 -4.17 -15.84 3.96
CA PHE A 79 -2.78 -16.06 3.58
C PHE A 79 -1.97 -14.77 3.59
N THR A 80 -2.58 -13.64 3.23
CA THR A 80 -1.94 -12.32 3.23
C THR A 80 -1.57 -11.89 4.65
N ILE A 81 -2.49 -12.03 5.61
CA ILE A 81 -2.25 -11.70 7.02
C ILE A 81 -1.13 -12.60 7.58
N THR A 82 -1.24 -13.91 7.34
CA THR A 82 -0.25 -14.88 7.83
C THR A 82 1.13 -14.59 7.23
N GLY A 83 1.21 -14.35 5.92
CA GLY A 83 2.44 -13.99 5.23
C GLY A 83 3.03 -12.66 5.72
N ALA A 84 2.18 -11.65 5.99
CA ALA A 84 2.63 -10.37 6.52
C ALA A 84 3.23 -10.51 7.93
N ILE A 85 2.58 -11.29 8.83
CA ILE A 85 3.10 -11.54 10.17
C ILE A 85 4.42 -12.30 10.10
N ILE A 86 4.50 -13.36 9.29
CA ILE A 86 5.73 -14.14 9.10
C ILE A 86 6.84 -13.23 8.54
N GLY A 87 6.57 -12.46 7.48
CA GLY A 87 7.55 -11.58 6.87
C GLY A 87 8.05 -10.47 7.80
N ALA A 88 7.14 -9.83 8.55
CA ALA A 88 7.49 -8.83 9.56
C ALA A 88 8.37 -9.44 10.66
N THR A 89 8.04 -10.66 11.10
CA THR A 89 8.80 -11.40 12.11
C THR A 89 10.18 -11.78 11.58
N VAL A 90 10.28 -12.32 10.37
CA VAL A 90 11.57 -12.68 9.74
C VAL A 90 12.48 -11.46 9.62
N THR A 91 11.92 -10.29 9.30
CA THR A 91 12.67 -9.03 9.19
C THR A 91 13.35 -8.64 10.50
N THR A 92 12.82 -9.03 11.67
CA THR A 92 13.47 -8.74 12.97
C THR A 92 14.70 -9.60 13.25
N PHE A 93 14.81 -10.76 12.59
CA PHE A 93 15.94 -11.68 12.72
C PHE A 93 17.04 -11.43 11.69
N ILE A 94 16.78 -10.64 10.64
CA ILE A 94 17.75 -10.31 9.59
C ILE A 94 18.55 -9.06 10.01
N ALA A 95 19.88 -9.11 9.85
CA ALA A 95 20.74 -7.98 10.16
C ALA A 95 20.37 -6.76 9.28
N PRO A 96 20.25 -5.53 9.83
CA PRO A 96 19.85 -4.33 9.09
C PRO A 96 20.74 -3.97 7.89
N ARG A 97 21.94 -4.56 7.80
CA ARG A 97 22.89 -4.35 6.69
C ARG A 97 22.54 -5.18 5.44
N LEU A 98 21.67 -6.17 5.58
CA LEU A 98 21.19 -7.05 4.50
C LEU A 98 19.78 -6.66 3.99
N LEU A 99 19.20 -5.60 4.54
CA LEU A 99 17.88 -5.05 4.19
C LEU A 99 18.04 -3.67 3.53
#